data_AF-A0A662GUK2-F1
#
_entry.id   AF-A0A662GUK2-F1
#
_cell.length_a   1.000
_cell.length_b   1.000
_cell.length_c   1.000
_cell.angle_alpha   90.00
_cell.angle_beta   90.00
_cell.angle_gamma   90.00
#
_symmetry.space_group_name_H-M   'P 1'
#
loop_
_entity.id
_entity.type
_entity.pdbx_description
1 polymer ?
#
loop_
_entity_poly.entity_id
_entity_poly.type
_entity_poly.pdbx_seq_one_letter_code
_entity_poly.pdbx_strand_id
1 'polypeptide(L)'
;MAWVDVGGGLPAPTKLRSEEALRELKERVLRGTTTIGLRCADGVVLATDRRVTAGYYIAHKRGKKIYAIDDHVAATVAGAVADAQKLVDTLRVEAKLYRYDADRPIPVKALATLASNVLFSARPLIYVVRVLLGGVDSEEGPALY
;
A
#
# COMPACT_ATOMS: atom_id res chain seq x y z
N MET A 1 -8.38 7.31 24.17
CA MET A 1 -7.31 6.35 23.80
C MET A 1 -6.09 7.18 23.44
N ALA A 2 -5.12 7.26 24.34
CA ALA A 2 -4.03 8.22 24.27
C ALA A 2 -2.98 7.81 23.23
N TRP A 3 -2.61 8.74 22.36
CA TRP A 3 -1.44 8.63 21.50
C TRP A 3 -0.20 8.67 22.39
N VAL A 4 0.58 7.59 22.40
CA VAL A 4 1.90 7.59 23.04
C VAL A 4 2.87 8.22 22.05
N ASP A 5 3.31 9.44 22.34
CA ASP A 5 4.39 10.15 21.65
C ASP A 5 5.70 9.40 21.93
N VAL A 6 6.12 8.57 20.96
CA VAL A 6 7.42 7.89 20.95
C VAL A 6 8.34 8.57 19.94
N GLY A 7 8.77 9.78 20.28
CA GLY A 7 9.95 10.42 19.71
C GLY A 7 9.65 11.40 18.59
N GLY A 8 9.54 12.68 18.98
CA GLY A 8 9.56 13.85 18.09
C GLY A 8 8.36 13.86 17.14
N GLY A 9 7.24 14.37 17.64
CA GLY A 9 5.97 14.49 16.91
C GLY A 9 6.13 14.94 15.46
N LEU A 10 5.22 14.47 14.61
CA LEU A 10 5.15 14.85 13.19
C LEU A 10 5.17 16.39 13.08
N PRO A 11 5.98 16.96 12.17
CA PRO A 11 6.05 18.40 12.01
C PRO A 11 4.66 18.97 11.70
N ALA A 12 4.35 20.14 12.28
CA ALA A 12 3.07 20.80 12.08
C ALA A 12 2.75 20.94 10.58
N PRO A 13 1.47 20.82 10.16
CA PRO A 13 1.08 20.83 8.73
C PRO A 13 1.59 22.05 7.95
N THR A 14 1.73 23.18 8.64
CA THR A 14 2.30 24.43 8.11
C THR A 14 3.77 24.34 7.70
N LYS A 15 4.53 23.39 8.24
CA LYS A 15 5.95 23.13 7.90
C LYS A 15 6.15 22.09 6.80
N LEU A 16 5.09 21.39 6.36
CA LEU A 16 5.14 20.35 5.32
C LEU A 16 5.26 20.89 3.88
N ARG A 17 5.56 22.18 3.70
CA ARG A 17 5.71 22.82 2.38
C ARG A 17 7.16 22.95 1.90
N SER A 18 8.16 22.68 2.75
CA SER A 18 9.56 22.64 2.33
C SER A 18 9.97 21.23 1.90
N GLU A 19 10.81 21.16 0.87
CA GLU A 19 11.45 19.91 0.40
C GLU A 19 12.14 19.14 1.55
N GLU A 20 12.71 19.87 2.51
CA GLU A 20 13.38 19.33 3.70
C GLU A 20 12.42 18.61 4.66
N ALA A 21 11.26 19.19 4.94
CA ALA A 21 10.26 18.55 5.80
C ALA A 21 9.67 17.29 5.15
N LEU A 22 9.50 17.32 3.82
CA LEU A 22 9.11 16.16 3.00
C LEU A 22 10.14 15.04 3.07
N ARG A 23 11.43 15.40 3.03
CA ARG A 23 12.54 14.45 3.15
C ARG A 23 12.63 13.86 4.55
N GLU A 24 12.53 14.68 5.59
CA GLU A 24 12.57 14.23 6.98
C GLU A 24 11.38 13.31 7.31
N LEU A 25 10.18 13.64 6.83
CA LEU A 25 9.00 12.77 6.94
C LEU A 25 9.24 11.42 6.24
N LYS A 26 9.77 11.42 5.01
CA LYS A 26 10.11 10.18 4.29
C LYS A 26 11.14 9.34 5.04
N GLU A 27 12.18 9.96 5.58
CA GLU A 27 13.26 9.26 6.29
C GLU A 27 12.81 8.66 7.63
N ARG A 28 11.86 9.30 8.31
CA ARG A 28 11.29 8.86 9.60
C ARG A 28 10.16 7.85 9.47
N VAL A 29 9.31 7.97 8.43
CA VAL A 29 8.08 7.15 8.31
C VAL A 29 8.29 5.84 7.54
N LEU A 30 9.27 5.76 6.63
CA LEU A 30 9.36 4.64 5.68
C LEU A 30 10.27 3.47 6.11
N ARG A 31 10.74 3.42 7.35
CA ARG A 31 11.65 2.33 7.80
C ARG A 31 10.88 1.19 8.44
N GLY A 32 11.34 -0.05 8.22
CA GLY A 32 10.96 -1.21 9.02
C GLY A 32 10.00 -2.23 8.37
N THR A 33 9.49 -1.95 7.17
CA THR A 33 8.71 -2.91 6.38
C THR A 33 9.46 -3.33 5.12
N THR A 34 9.53 -4.63 4.86
CA THR A 34 10.08 -5.20 3.63
C THR A 34 8.98 -5.96 2.91
N THR A 35 8.77 -5.65 1.63
CA THR A 35 7.84 -6.34 0.75
C THR A 35 8.59 -6.87 -0.46
N ILE A 36 8.19 -8.05 -0.94
CA ILE A 36 8.75 -8.71 -2.12
C ILE A 36 7.59 -9.31 -2.92
N GLY A 37 7.68 -9.20 -4.24
CA GLY A 37 6.84 -9.92 -5.17
C GLY A 37 7.70 -10.70 -6.18
N LEU A 38 7.26 -11.90 -6.55
CA LEU A 38 7.89 -12.72 -7.58
C LEU A 38 6.82 -13.22 -8.56
N ARG A 39 7.00 -12.89 -9.85
CA ARG A 39 6.21 -13.47 -10.93
C ARG A 39 6.83 -14.82 -11.33
N CYS A 40 6.03 -15.86 -11.29
CA CYS A 40 6.36 -17.21 -11.73
C CYS A 40 5.64 -17.51 -13.07
N ALA A 41 5.88 -18.69 -13.63
CA ALA A 41 5.26 -19.09 -14.91
C ALA A 41 3.72 -19.22 -14.82
N ASP A 42 3.23 -19.66 -13.67
CA ASP A 42 1.83 -20.03 -13.41
C ASP A 42 1.16 -19.17 -12.32
N GLY A 43 1.90 -18.26 -11.68
CA GLY A 43 1.37 -17.47 -10.58
C GLY A 43 2.28 -16.36 -10.09
N VAL A 44 1.84 -15.72 -9.01
CA VAL A 44 2.59 -14.65 -8.34
C VAL A 44 2.69 -14.95 -6.86
N VAL A 45 3.89 -14.78 -6.31
CA VAL A 45 4.15 -14.91 -4.87
C VAL A 45 4.38 -13.53 -4.29
N LEU A 46 3.65 -13.22 -3.22
CA LEU A 46 3.82 -11.99 -2.44
C LEU A 46 4.29 -12.34 -1.03
N ALA A 47 5.31 -11.64 -0.55
CA ALA A 47 5.88 -11.87 0.77
C ALA A 47 6.19 -10.55 1.47
N THR A 48 6.07 -10.53 2.79
CA THR A 48 6.40 -9.38 3.62
C THR A 48 6.74 -9.80 5.04
N ASP A 49 7.55 -8.99 5.72
CA ASP A 49 7.79 -9.16 7.15
C ASP A 49 6.51 -8.88 7.98
N ARG A 50 6.45 -9.36 9.22
CA ARG A 50 5.26 -9.18 10.09
C ARG A 50 5.43 -8.14 11.19
N ARG A 51 6.58 -7.47 11.27
CA ARG A 51 6.86 -6.51 12.33
C ARG A 51 6.21 -5.17 12.02
N VAL A 52 5.57 -4.57 13.01
CA VAL A 52 5.02 -3.20 12.96
C VAL A 52 5.68 -2.41 14.07
N THR A 53 6.20 -1.24 13.72
CA THR A 53 6.97 -0.38 14.63
C THR A 53 6.35 1.00 14.74
N ALA A 54 6.46 1.60 15.91
CA ALA A 54 6.21 3.02 16.17
C ALA A 54 7.54 3.63 16.63
N GLY A 55 8.28 4.25 15.71
CA GLY A 55 9.68 4.61 15.94
C GLY A 55 10.52 3.37 16.25
N TYR A 56 11.20 3.38 17.40
CA TYR A 56 12.01 2.25 17.88
C TYR A 56 11.21 1.17 18.62
N TYR A 57 9.93 1.41 18.92
CA TYR A 57 9.07 0.48 19.64
C TYR A 57 8.40 -0.53 18.70
N ILE A 58 8.45 -1.83 19.02
CA ILE A 58 7.72 -2.85 18.27
C ILE A 58 6.26 -2.87 18.77
N ALA A 59 5.40 -2.14 18.06
CA ALA A 59 3.99 -2.06 18.36
C ALA A 59 3.24 -3.39 18.13
N HIS A 60 3.67 -4.17 17.12
CA HIS A 60 3.05 -5.47 16.85
C HIS A 60 4.02 -6.44 16.13
N LYS A 61 4.07 -7.71 16.55
CA LYS A 61 4.98 -8.72 15.97
C LYS A 61 4.37 -9.53 14.82
N ARG A 62 3.05 -9.48 14.64
CA ARG A 62 2.28 -10.32 13.70
C ARG A 62 1.38 -9.48 12.77
N GLY A 63 1.81 -8.29 12.37
CA GLY A 63 1.02 -7.39 11.54
C GLY A 63 0.77 -8.00 10.16
N LYS A 64 -0.45 -7.83 9.64
CA LYS A 64 -0.78 -8.20 8.27
C LYS A 64 -0.45 -7.03 7.35
N LYS A 65 0.34 -7.30 6.31
CA LYS A 65 0.68 -6.32 5.26
C LYS A 65 0.45 -6.86 3.85
N ILE A 66 -0.16 -8.05 3.74
CA ILE A 66 -0.66 -8.63 2.50
C ILE A 66 -2.18 -8.61 2.58
N TYR A 67 -2.82 -8.09 1.56
CA TYR A 67 -4.26 -7.89 1.49
C TYR A 67 -4.78 -8.46 0.18
N ALA A 68 -5.73 -9.39 0.24
CA ALA A 68 -6.52 -9.74 -0.93
C ALA A 68 -7.35 -8.51 -1.36
N ILE A 69 -7.27 -8.15 -2.63
CA ILE A 69 -8.07 -7.07 -3.21
C ILE A 69 -9.30 -7.64 -3.89
N ASP A 70 -9.11 -8.71 -4.65
CA ASP A 70 -10.16 -9.52 -5.23
C ASP A 70 -9.72 -11.00 -5.26
N ASP A 71 -10.57 -11.91 -5.72
CA ASP A 71 -10.29 -13.36 -5.72
C ASP A 71 -8.99 -13.73 -6.45
N HIS A 72 -8.62 -12.97 -7.47
CA HIS A 72 -7.49 -13.23 -8.37
C HIS A 72 -6.29 -12.28 -8.16
N VAL A 73 -6.38 -11.32 -7.23
CA VAL A 73 -5.35 -10.28 -7.04
C VAL A 73 -5.19 -9.86 -5.58
N ALA A 74 -3.95 -9.71 -5.16
CA ALA A 74 -3.56 -9.28 -3.83
C ALA A 74 -2.51 -8.16 -3.88
N ALA A 75 -2.37 -7.45 -2.76
CA ALA A 75 -1.43 -6.36 -2.59
C ALA A 75 -0.53 -6.58 -1.38
N THR A 76 0.75 -6.23 -1.49
CA THR A 76 1.60 -5.94 -0.32
C THR A 76 1.70 -4.44 -0.12
N VAL A 77 1.82 -3.98 1.13
CA VAL A 77 1.94 -2.56 1.45
C VAL A 77 3.09 -2.27 2.42
N ALA A 78 3.71 -1.12 2.24
CA ALA A 78 4.70 -0.54 3.14
C ALA A 78 4.43 0.96 3.34
N GLY A 79 4.77 1.50 4.51
CA GLY A 79 4.54 2.91 4.84
C GLY A 79 3.51 3.10 5.95
N ALA A 80 2.80 4.22 5.93
CA ALA A 80 1.81 4.57 6.94
C ALA A 80 0.62 3.60 6.89
N VAL A 81 0.24 3.07 8.06
CA VAL A 81 -0.79 2.01 8.16
C VAL A 81 -2.16 2.52 7.69
N ALA A 82 -2.56 3.74 8.11
CA ALA A 82 -3.85 4.32 7.74
C ALA A 82 -3.96 4.53 6.22
N ASP A 83 -2.91 5.09 5.61
CA ASP A 83 -2.82 5.32 4.18
C ASP A 83 -2.89 4.01 3.39
N ALA A 84 -2.19 2.99 3.86
CA ALA A 84 -2.21 1.67 3.26
C ALA A 84 -3.59 1.01 3.34
N GLN A 85 -4.26 1.09 4.49
CA GLN A 85 -5.63 0.57 4.65
C GLN A 85 -6.60 1.31 3.74
N LYS A 86 -6.52 2.64 3.69
CA LYS A 86 -7.37 3.46 2.82
C LYS A 86 -7.19 3.09 1.34
N LEU A 87 -5.94 2.95 0.88
CA LEU A 87 -5.65 2.54 -0.49
C LEU A 87 -6.23 1.15 -0.79
N VAL A 88 -6.01 0.17 0.09
CA VAL A 88 -6.53 -1.20 -0.06
C VAL A 88 -8.06 -1.20 -0.14
N ASP A 89 -8.73 -0.45 0.72
CA ASP A 89 -10.20 -0.38 0.73
C ASP A 89 -10.73 0.31 -0.53
N THR A 90 -10.09 1.37 -1.00
CA THR A 90 -10.41 1.98 -2.31
C THR A 90 -10.26 0.96 -3.43
N LEU A 91 -9.13 0.26 -3.53
CA LEU A 91 -8.91 -0.72 -4.60
C LEU A 91 -9.92 -1.89 -4.57
N ARG A 92 -10.33 -2.33 -3.37
CA ARG A 92 -11.38 -3.36 -3.22
C ARG A 92 -12.74 -2.89 -3.71
N VAL A 93 -13.12 -1.65 -3.38
CA VAL A 93 -14.40 -1.08 -3.83
C VAL A 93 -14.40 -0.97 -5.35
N GLU A 94 -13.33 -0.45 -5.93
CA GLU A 94 -13.21 -0.26 -7.37
C GLU A 94 -13.17 -1.58 -8.13
N ALA A 95 -12.47 -2.60 -7.61
CA ALA A 95 -12.48 -3.94 -8.20
C ALA A 95 -13.88 -4.57 -8.20
N LYS A 96 -14.63 -4.43 -7.10
CA LYS A 96 -16.01 -4.92 -7.01
C LYS A 96 -16.96 -4.15 -7.93
N LEU A 97 -16.83 -2.83 -8.00
CA LEU A 97 -17.63 -1.99 -8.89
C LEU A 97 -17.38 -2.37 -10.34
N TYR A 98 -16.11 -2.51 -10.74
CA TYR A 98 -15.75 -2.97 -12.07
C TYR A 98 -16.38 -4.33 -12.39
N ARG A 99 -16.30 -5.29 -11.47
CA ARG A 99 -16.91 -6.62 -11.65
C ARG A 99 -18.42 -6.53 -11.81
N TYR A 100 -19.08 -5.67 -11.04
CA TYR A 100 -20.51 -5.45 -11.13
C TYR A 100 -20.92 -4.84 -12.48
N ASP A 101 -20.16 -3.86 -12.98
CA ASP A 101 -20.49 -3.14 -14.23
C ASP A 101 -20.11 -3.94 -15.50
N ALA A 102 -18.98 -4.65 -15.47
CA ALA A 102 -18.41 -5.33 -16.63
C ALA A 102 -18.65 -6.86 -16.64
N ASP A 103 -19.31 -7.39 -15.60
CA ASP A 103 -19.55 -8.83 -15.38
C ASP A 103 -18.30 -9.72 -15.49
N ARG A 104 -17.14 -9.13 -15.17
CA ARG A 104 -15.84 -9.81 -15.21
C ARG A 104 -14.85 -9.20 -14.22
N PRO A 105 -13.89 -9.96 -13.67
CA PRO A 105 -12.88 -9.40 -12.77
C PRO A 105 -12.04 -8.32 -13.47
N ILE A 106 -11.62 -7.30 -12.72
CA ILE A 106 -10.73 -6.24 -13.22
C ILE A 106 -9.34 -6.81 -13.57
N PRO A 107 -8.76 -6.51 -14.75
CA PRO A 107 -7.39 -6.91 -15.05
C PRO A 107 -6.39 -6.32 -14.04
N VAL A 108 -5.35 -7.09 -13.67
CA VAL A 108 -4.37 -6.69 -12.64
C VAL A 108 -3.69 -5.37 -13.04
N LYS A 109 -3.38 -5.21 -14.33
CA LYS A 109 -2.80 -3.99 -14.91
C LYS A 109 -3.70 -2.76 -14.77
N ALA A 110 -5.00 -2.92 -14.99
CA ALA A 110 -5.97 -1.84 -14.87
C ALA A 110 -6.04 -1.39 -13.40
N LEU A 111 -6.07 -2.34 -12.46
CA LEU A 111 -6.04 -2.06 -11.03
C LEU A 111 -4.74 -1.35 -10.59
N ALA A 112 -3.58 -1.76 -11.14
CA ALA A 112 -2.30 -1.09 -10.89
C ALA A 112 -2.27 0.34 -11.46
N THR A 113 -2.88 0.56 -12.62
CA THR A 113 -3.02 1.89 -13.22
C THR A 113 -3.92 2.78 -12.36
N LEU A 114 -5.03 2.24 -11.87
CA LEU A 114 -5.92 2.93 -10.94
C LEU A 114 -5.20 3.31 -9.63
N ALA A 115 -4.46 2.37 -9.04
CA ALA A 115 -3.65 2.63 -7.85
C ALA A 115 -2.65 3.77 -8.10
N SER A 116 -1.98 3.77 -9.26
CA SER A 116 -1.06 4.84 -9.65
C SER A 116 -1.77 6.19 -9.76
N ASN A 117 -2.96 6.24 -10.35
CA ASN A 117 -3.75 7.46 -10.46
C ASN A 117 -4.23 7.98 -9.09
N VAL A 118 -4.68 7.09 -8.19
CA VAL A 118 -5.06 7.44 -6.82
C VAL A 118 -3.88 8.02 -6.05
N LEU A 119 -2.71 7.39 -6.14
CA LEU A 119 -1.49 7.87 -5.48
C LEU A 119 -0.98 9.18 -6.08
N PHE A 120 -1.14 9.37 -7.39
CA PHE A 120 -0.72 10.58 -8.09
C PHE A 120 -1.64 11.77 -7.80
N SER A 121 -2.96 11.58 -7.77
CA SER A 121 -3.93 12.65 -7.51
C SER A 121 -3.83 13.23 -6.10
N ALA A 122 -3.29 12.45 -5.16
CA ALA A 122 -3.12 12.83 -3.76
C ALA A 122 -1.79 13.57 -3.46
N ARG A 123 -1.08 14.05 -4.49
CA ARG A 123 0.15 14.85 -4.37
C ARG A 123 -0.15 16.29 -3.89
N PRO A 124 0.75 16.95 -3.12
CA PRO A 124 2.10 16.49 -2.78
C PRO A 124 2.19 15.53 -1.58
N LEU A 125 1.21 15.47 -0.67
CA LEU A 125 1.29 14.65 0.56
C LEU A 125 -0.07 14.19 1.12
N ILE A 126 -0.66 13.13 0.58
CA ILE A 126 -1.84 12.49 1.20
C ILE A 126 -1.69 10.96 1.35
N TYR A 127 -0.79 10.31 0.60
CA TYR A 127 -0.48 8.88 0.78
C TYR A 127 1.02 8.62 0.93
N VAL A 128 1.45 8.22 2.13
CA VAL A 128 2.80 7.73 2.44
C VAL A 128 2.79 6.20 2.40
N VAL A 129 2.54 5.65 1.22
CA VAL A 129 2.45 4.19 1.00
C VAL A 129 3.24 3.78 -0.24
N ARG A 130 3.81 2.58 -0.19
CA ARG A 130 4.29 1.81 -1.32
C ARG A 130 3.47 0.54 -1.40
N VAL A 131 3.10 0.14 -2.61
CA VAL A 131 2.26 -1.02 -2.87
C VAL A 131 2.91 -1.88 -3.94
N LEU A 132 2.82 -3.20 -3.81
CA LEU A 132 3.00 -4.14 -4.92
C LEU A 132 1.67 -4.82 -5.17
N LEU A 133 1.23 -4.90 -6.42
CA LEU A 133 0.00 -5.58 -6.82
C LEU A 133 0.37 -6.81 -7.63
N GLY A 134 -0.09 -7.98 -7.20
CA GLY A 134 0.19 -9.25 -7.83
C GLY A 134 -1.06 -10.10 -7.96
N GLY A 135 -1.25 -10.72 -9.12
CA GLY A 135 -2.41 -11.55 -9.38
C GLY A 135 -2.26 -12.40 -10.63
N VAL A 136 -3.30 -13.16 -10.94
CA VAL A 136 -3.40 -13.94 -12.18
C VAL A 136 -4.73 -13.60 -12.82
N ASP A 137 -4.74 -12.96 -13.98
CA ASP A 137 -5.96 -12.68 -14.71
C ASP A 137 -6.01 -13.44 -16.05
N SER A 138 -7.19 -13.43 -16.68
CA SER A 138 -7.42 -14.13 -17.95
C SER A 138 -6.82 -13.42 -19.17
N GLU A 139 -6.36 -12.17 -19.04
CA GLU A 139 -5.84 -11.37 -20.15
C GLU A 139 -4.32 -11.53 -20.31
N GLU A 140 -3.56 -11.30 -19.23
CA GLU A 140 -2.09 -11.34 -19.22
C GLU A 140 -1.51 -12.54 -18.43
N GLY A 141 -2.37 -13.33 -17.77
CA GLY A 141 -1.94 -14.43 -16.90
C GLY A 141 -1.35 -13.90 -15.59
N PRO A 142 -0.28 -14.51 -15.05
CA PRO A 142 0.39 -14.00 -13.86
C PRO A 142 1.00 -12.61 -14.12
N ALA A 143 0.68 -11.62 -13.29
CA ALA A 143 1.15 -10.24 -13.43
C ALA A 143 1.51 -9.61 -12.09
N LEU A 144 2.59 -8.82 -12.06
CA LEU A 144 3.12 -8.15 -10.87
C LEU A 144 3.53 -6.72 -11.23
N TYR A 145 3.04 -5.75 -10.46
CA TYR A 145 3.29 -4.30 -10.61
C TYR A 145 3.69 -3.66 -9.28
#